data_AF-A0A2X2WLZ0-F1
#
_entry.id   AF-A0A2X2WLZ0-F1
#
_cell.length_a   1.000
_cell.length_b   1.000
_cell.length_c   1.000
_cell.angle_alpha   90.00
_cell.angle_beta   90.00
_cell.angle_gamma   90.00
#
_symmetry.space_group_name_H-M   'P 1'
#
loop_
_entity.id
_entity.type
_entity.pdbx_description
1 polymer ?
#
loop_
_entity_poly.entity_id
_entity_poly.type
_entity_poly.pdbx_seq_one_letter_code
_entity_poly.pdbx_strand_id
1 'polypeptide(L)'
;MSVKFNEEGQPCIDKAFLESAGLVTKIKRETCPLIHQYWSTATVSATPETEEMSLVVPQEAIDPDNNRQVADVRGGHAAMLNYSMFGTHYKYDDDNSDRFQSTFELGFNAGDWIVRSTQFVSDGSDQELETDSYYTYAQRTFADYGVMVQGGQINIANSRFSIPSVYGVQVMPDNTLLPNEGSGIEVTGIARYSQARVDIRQGGQIIYSTLVPAGPFTLTDVPIANLNTDLNVTVTETDGSESHFTVSASTFRSNHVGRAPGFSLAVGVRKIWTRILSSPGLCRRLMAGQ
;
A
#
# COMPACT_ATOMS: atom_id res chain seq x y z
N MET A 1 15.31 -33.15 -14.89
CA MET A 1 15.94 -33.51 -13.60
C MET A 1 16.28 -34.99 -13.61
N SER A 2 17.38 -35.42 -13.00
CA SER A 2 17.64 -36.84 -12.75
C SER A 2 16.94 -37.31 -11.47
N VAL A 3 16.15 -38.38 -11.56
CA VAL A 3 15.47 -39.01 -10.42
C VAL A 3 16.11 -40.37 -10.17
N LYS A 4 16.41 -40.68 -8.91
CA LYS A 4 16.93 -42.00 -8.52
C LYS A 4 15.76 -42.93 -8.27
N PHE A 5 15.93 -44.22 -8.57
CA PHE A 5 14.94 -45.25 -8.30
C PHE A 5 15.52 -46.31 -7.37
N ASN A 6 14.69 -46.89 -6.51
CA ASN A 6 15.05 -48.09 -5.74
C ASN A 6 15.00 -49.35 -6.61
N GLU A 7 15.34 -50.49 -5.99
CA GLU A 7 15.34 -51.80 -6.67
C GLU A 7 13.94 -52.21 -7.15
N GLU A 8 12.89 -51.69 -6.51
CA GLU A 8 11.48 -51.89 -6.87
C GLU A 8 10.98 -50.95 -7.98
N GLY A 9 11.85 -50.09 -8.54
CA GLY A 9 11.49 -49.15 -9.61
C GLY A 9 10.64 -47.96 -9.15
N GLN A 10 10.63 -47.65 -7.85
CA GLN A 10 9.97 -46.49 -7.28
C GLN A 10 10.96 -45.32 -7.13
N PRO A 11 10.52 -44.07 -7.40
CA PRO A 11 11.41 -42.92 -7.31
C PRO A 11 11.73 -42.55 -5.86
N CYS A 12 13.00 -42.28 -5.61
CA CYS A 12 13.50 -41.73 -4.37
C CYS A 12 13.19 -40.23 -4.29
N ILE A 13 12.42 -39.85 -3.28
CA ILE A 13 11.96 -38.49 -3.05
C ILE A 13 12.94 -37.76 -2.13
N ASP A 14 14.12 -37.48 -2.67
CA ASP A 14 15.16 -36.73 -1.95
C ASP A 14 14.87 -35.22 -1.92
N LYS A 15 15.72 -34.48 -1.20
CA LYS A 15 15.59 -33.02 -1.08
C LYS A 15 15.58 -32.32 -2.44
N ALA A 16 16.45 -32.75 -3.35
CA ALA A 16 16.54 -32.15 -4.68
C ALA A 16 15.24 -32.35 -5.44
N PHE A 17 14.71 -33.58 -5.44
CA PHE A 17 13.41 -33.89 -6.04
C PHE A 17 12.31 -32.97 -5.50
N LEU A 18 12.17 -32.87 -4.17
CA LEU A 18 11.16 -32.03 -3.53
C LEU A 18 11.25 -30.56 -3.97
N GLU A 19 12.45 -29.97 -3.96
CA GLU A 19 12.68 -28.58 -4.37
C GLU A 19 12.30 -28.36 -5.85
N SER A 20 12.71 -29.26 -6.74
CA SER A 20 12.40 -29.11 -8.18
C SER A 20 10.95 -29.39 -8.54
N ALA A 21 10.28 -30.27 -7.80
CA ALA A 21 8.89 -30.62 -7.97
C ALA A 21 7.97 -29.57 -7.34
N GLY A 22 8.54 -28.60 -6.62
CA GLY A 22 7.79 -27.53 -5.99
C GLY A 22 7.03 -27.95 -4.76
N LEU A 23 7.59 -28.88 -4.01
CA LEU A 23 6.97 -29.44 -2.83
C LEU A 23 7.67 -28.95 -1.57
N VAL A 24 6.91 -28.84 -0.49
CA VAL A 24 7.42 -28.46 0.83
C VAL A 24 8.55 -29.42 1.22
N THR A 25 9.72 -28.87 1.53
CA THR A 25 10.94 -29.63 1.85
C THR A 25 10.89 -30.25 3.24
N LYS A 26 10.18 -31.38 3.37
CA LYS A 26 10.28 -32.28 4.53
C LYS A 26 11.44 -33.24 4.31
N ILE A 27 12.44 -33.28 5.19
CA ILE A 27 13.59 -34.18 5.04
C ILE A 27 13.38 -35.42 5.90
N LYS A 28 13.32 -36.60 5.26
CA LYS A 28 13.48 -37.88 5.95
C LYS A 28 14.94 -38.35 5.87
N ARG A 29 15.40 -39.03 6.93
CA ARG A 29 16.77 -39.57 7.04
C ARG A 29 16.96 -40.91 6.31
N GLU A 30 15.95 -41.38 5.61
CA GLU A 30 16.01 -42.62 4.82
C GLU A 30 16.86 -42.42 3.56
N THR A 31 17.48 -43.48 3.07
CA THR A 31 18.36 -43.45 1.89
C THR A 31 17.59 -43.26 0.58
N CYS A 32 16.33 -43.70 0.53
CA CYS A 32 15.41 -43.53 -0.61
C CYS A 32 13.97 -43.43 -0.10
N PRO A 33 13.55 -42.28 0.45
CA PRO A 33 12.20 -42.10 0.97
C PRO A 33 11.17 -42.06 -0.17
N LEU A 34 10.00 -42.63 0.06
CA LEU A 34 8.91 -42.70 -0.92
C LEU A 34 7.86 -41.61 -0.66
N ILE A 35 7.15 -41.17 -1.71
CA ILE A 35 6.22 -40.03 -1.63
C ILE A 35 5.11 -40.23 -0.59
N HIS A 36 4.58 -41.46 -0.50
CA HIS A 36 3.47 -41.80 0.40
C HIS A 36 3.87 -41.68 1.88
N GLN A 37 5.18 -41.74 2.16
CA GLN A 37 5.70 -41.56 3.50
C GLN A 37 5.69 -40.09 3.94
N TYR A 38 5.68 -39.14 3.00
CA TYR A 38 5.51 -37.72 3.27
C TYR A 38 4.03 -37.32 3.32
N TRP A 39 3.26 -37.82 2.35
CA TRP A 39 1.82 -37.59 2.24
C TRP A 39 1.12 -38.88 1.85
N SER A 40 0.29 -39.43 2.74
CA SER A 40 -0.34 -40.74 2.55
C SER A 40 -1.27 -40.82 1.33
N THR A 41 -1.82 -39.68 0.89
CA THR A 41 -2.71 -39.58 -0.28
C THR A 41 -1.97 -39.31 -1.59
N ALA A 42 -0.65 -39.14 -1.55
CA ALA A 42 0.13 -38.87 -2.74
C ALA A 42 0.32 -40.14 -3.58
N THR A 43 0.18 -40.01 -4.90
CA THR A 43 0.37 -41.10 -5.86
C THR A 43 1.40 -40.71 -6.90
N VAL A 44 2.19 -41.70 -7.32
CA VAL A 44 3.19 -41.56 -8.38
C VAL A 44 2.94 -42.61 -9.42
N SER A 45 2.88 -42.18 -10.68
CA SER A 45 2.81 -43.04 -11.85
C SER A 45 3.97 -42.69 -12.77
N ALA A 46 4.92 -43.61 -12.92
CA ALA A 46 5.98 -43.48 -13.90
C ALA A 46 5.55 -44.17 -15.19
N THR A 47 5.74 -43.49 -16.33
CA THR A 47 5.51 -44.01 -17.67
C THR A 47 6.87 -44.03 -18.40
N PRO A 48 7.68 -45.10 -18.23
CA PRO A 48 9.04 -45.14 -18.78
C PRO A 48 9.07 -45.04 -20.31
N GLU A 49 8.02 -45.51 -20.99
CA GLU A 49 7.90 -45.45 -22.45
C GLU A 49 7.94 -44.03 -23.01
N THR A 50 7.43 -43.06 -22.25
CA THR A 50 7.38 -41.64 -22.62
C THR A 50 8.33 -40.79 -21.79
N GLU A 51 9.20 -41.42 -20.98
CA GLU A 51 10.09 -40.75 -20.02
C GLU A 51 9.34 -39.77 -19.10
N GLU A 52 8.09 -40.08 -18.77
CA GLU A 52 7.21 -39.22 -17.99
C GLU A 52 6.98 -39.76 -16.58
N MET A 53 6.82 -38.86 -15.62
CA MET A 53 6.39 -39.20 -14.26
C MET A 53 5.28 -38.25 -13.84
N SER A 54 4.10 -38.81 -13.59
CA SER A 54 2.97 -38.09 -13.02
C SER A 54 2.98 -38.23 -11.50
N LEU A 55 2.92 -37.10 -10.81
CA LEU A 55 2.88 -37.00 -9.36
C LEU A 55 1.63 -36.24 -8.96
N VAL A 56 0.76 -36.88 -8.18
CA VAL A 56 -0.42 -36.25 -7.61
C VAL A 56 -0.21 -36.17 -6.10
N VAL A 57 -0.27 -34.95 -5.56
CA VAL A 57 -0.10 -34.67 -4.14
C VAL A 57 -1.29 -33.88 -3.60
N PRO A 58 -1.57 -33.96 -2.29
CA PRO A 58 -2.55 -33.05 -1.68
C PRO A 58 -2.04 -31.61 -1.74
N GLN A 59 -2.95 -30.64 -1.72
CA GLN A 59 -2.62 -29.22 -1.88
C GLN A 59 -1.62 -28.70 -0.82
N GLU A 60 -1.66 -29.24 0.40
CA GLU A 60 -0.71 -28.94 1.49
C GLU A 60 0.75 -29.38 1.21
N ALA A 61 0.97 -30.21 0.20
CA ALA A 61 2.30 -30.65 -0.20
C ALA A 61 3.00 -29.65 -1.10
N ILE A 62 2.23 -28.82 -1.81
CA ILE A 62 2.75 -27.82 -2.74
C ILE A 62 3.39 -26.71 -1.94
N ASP A 63 4.63 -26.36 -2.27
CA ASP A 63 5.30 -25.21 -1.71
C ASP A 63 4.69 -23.94 -2.33
N PRO A 64 4.01 -23.09 -1.53
CA PRO A 64 3.38 -21.86 -2.03
C PRO A 64 4.39 -20.83 -2.55
N ASP A 65 5.67 -20.99 -2.21
CA ASP A 65 6.75 -20.12 -2.65
C ASP A 65 7.50 -20.69 -3.87
N ASN A 66 7.22 -21.94 -4.26
CA ASN A 66 7.87 -22.51 -5.43
C ASN A 66 7.46 -21.76 -6.70
N ASN A 67 8.47 -21.43 -7.51
CA ASN A 67 8.35 -20.61 -8.72
C ASN A 67 7.99 -19.13 -8.48
N ARG A 68 8.10 -18.62 -7.24
CA ARG A 68 8.17 -17.17 -7.01
C ARG A 68 9.43 -16.61 -7.67
N GLN A 69 9.31 -16.15 -8.91
CA GLN A 69 10.30 -15.27 -9.52
C GLN A 69 10.13 -13.87 -8.92
N VAL A 70 10.59 -13.69 -7.69
CA VAL A 70 10.87 -12.35 -7.19
C VAL A 70 12.14 -11.93 -7.93
N ALA A 71 11.98 -11.09 -8.96
CA ALA A 71 13.14 -10.39 -9.52
C ALA A 71 13.69 -9.49 -8.41
N ASP A 72 14.68 -9.98 -7.66
CA ASP A 72 15.36 -9.24 -6.60
C ASP A 72 16.33 -8.23 -7.21
N VAL A 73 15.74 -7.21 -7.84
CA VAL A 73 16.49 -6.09 -8.39
C VAL A 73 16.80 -5.12 -7.26
N ARG A 74 18.04 -5.14 -6.80
CA ARG A 74 18.55 -4.27 -5.74
C ARG A 74 19.35 -3.10 -6.29
N GLY A 75 19.43 -2.03 -5.49
CA GLY A 75 20.30 -0.89 -5.73
C GLY A 75 19.78 0.13 -6.75
N GLY A 76 20.73 0.83 -7.38
CA GLY A 76 20.44 1.98 -8.25
C GLY A 76 20.33 3.30 -7.49
N HIS A 77 20.38 4.39 -8.27
CA HIS A 77 20.20 5.76 -7.80
C HIS A 77 19.24 6.47 -8.73
N ALA A 78 18.17 7.02 -8.16
CA ALA A 78 17.20 7.79 -8.91
C ALA A 78 16.64 8.90 -8.04
N ALA A 79 16.33 10.04 -8.65
CA ALA A 79 15.51 11.07 -8.06
C ALA A 79 14.21 11.17 -8.84
N MET A 80 13.12 11.50 -8.16
CA MET A 80 11.80 11.66 -8.75
C MET A 80 11.11 12.89 -8.20
N LEU A 81 10.30 13.50 -9.07
CA LEU A 81 9.35 14.54 -8.74
C LEU A 81 8.08 14.24 -9.53
N ASN A 82 7.01 13.90 -8.83
CA ASN A 82 5.66 13.94 -9.39
C ASN A 82 4.97 15.21 -8.92
N TYR A 83 4.15 15.78 -9.78
CA TYR A 83 3.34 16.94 -9.42
C TYR A 83 1.95 16.81 -10.05
N SER A 84 0.95 17.29 -9.33
CA SER A 84 -0.40 17.48 -9.84
C SER A 84 -0.86 18.85 -9.40
N MET A 85 -1.20 19.71 -10.35
CA MET A 85 -1.63 21.08 -10.10
C MET A 85 -2.94 21.31 -10.82
N PHE A 86 -3.90 21.92 -10.13
CA PHE A 86 -5.16 22.31 -10.73
C PHE A 86 -5.66 23.62 -10.11
N GLY A 87 -6.28 24.44 -10.96
CA GLY A 87 -6.90 25.69 -10.57
C GLY A 87 -8.35 25.70 -11.01
N THR A 88 -9.22 26.23 -10.17
CA THR A 88 -10.65 26.39 -10.44
C THR A 88 -11.02 27.86 -10.26
N HIS A 89 -11.69 28.42 -11.26
CA HIS A 89 -12.29 29.74 -11.19
C HIS A 89 -13.81 29.57 -11.14
N TYR A 90 -14.43 30.11 -10.11
CA TYR A 90 -15.87 30.19 -9.94
C TYR A 90 -16.35 31.61 -10.16
N LYS A 91 -17.43 31.75 -10.92
CA LYS A 91 -18.13 33.01 -11.11
C LYS A 91 -19.63 32.77 -11.18
N TYR A 92 -20.37 33.33 -10.23
CA TYR A 92 -21.83 33.31 -10.20
C TYR A 92 -22.38 34.61 -9.62
N ASP A 93 -23.25 35.27 -10.39
CA ASP A 93 -23.73 36.62 -10.10
C ASP A 93 -22.57 37.60 -9.81
N ASP A 94 -22.53 38.23 -8.63
CA ASP A 94 -21.45 39.12 -8.18
C ASP A 94 -20.31 38.39 -7.42
N ASP A 95 -20.45 37.10 -7.11
CA ASP A 95 -19.42 36.31 -6.42
C ASP A 95 -18.38 35.75 -7.39
N ASN A 96 -17.11 35.94 -7.06
CA ASN A 96 -15.99 35.29 -7.71
C ASN A 96 -15.17 34.52 -6.67
N SER A 97 -14.71 33.33 -7.02
CA SER A 97 -13.78 32.59 -6.17
C SER A 97 -12.73 31.87 -7.02
N ASP A 98 -11.48 32.13 -6.71
CA ASP A 98 -10.33 31.45 -7.30
C ASP A 98 -9.76 30.46 -6.31
N ARG A 99 -9.41 29.26 -6.78
CA ARG A 99 -8.74 28.28 -5.96
C ARG A 99 -7.67 27.56 -6.76
N PHE A 100 -6.52 27.37 -6.12
CA PHE A 100 -5.36 26.70 -6.67
C PHE A 100 -4.92 25.60 -5.71
N GLN A 101 -4.68 24.41 -6.23
CA GLN A 101 -4.27 23.25 -5.45
C GLN A 101 -3.15 22.52 -6.15
N SER A 102 -2.13 22.14 -5.38
CA SER A 102 -0.94 21.48 -5.87
C SER A 102 -0.52 20.36 -4.93
N THR A 103 -0.26 19.18 -5.48
CA THR A 103 0.38 18.07 -4.78
C THR A 103 1.75 17.83 -5.41
N PHE A 104 2.78 17.72 -4.59
CA PHE A 104 4.14 17.39 -4.99
C PHE A 104 4.59 16.12 -4.26
N GLU A 105 5.07 15.14 -5.02
CA GLU A 105 5.73 13.96 -4.48
C GLU A 105 7.20 14.01 -4.87
N LEU A 106 8.04 14.25 -3.88
CA LEU A 106 9.48 14.20 -4.00
C LEU A 106 9.98 12.83 -3.58
N GLY A 107 10.95 12.29 -4.30
CA GLY A 107 11.57 11.03 -3.90
C GLY A 107 12.98 10.86 -4.38
N PHE A 108 13.74 10.05 -3.63
CA PHE A 108 14.98 9.51 -4.12
C PHE A 108 15.13 8.05 -3.69
N ASN A 109 15.86 7.29 -4.50
CA ASN A 109 16.25 5.92 -4.21
C ASN A 109 17.78 5.84 -4.21
N ALA A 110 18.35 5.19 -3.21
CA ALA A 110 19.79 4.95 -3.15
C ALA A 110 20.11 3.73 -2.26
N GLY A 111 20.74 2.69 -2.83
CA GLY A 111 21.17 1.53 -2.04
C GLY A 111 20.05 0.88 -1.24
N ASP A 112 18.94 0.56 -1.92
CA ASP A 112 17.68 0.00 -1.39
C ASP A 112 16.90 0.89 -0.42
N TRP A 113 17.41 2.09 -0.11
CA TRP A 113 16.63 3.09 0.59
C TRP A 113 15.74 3.84 -0.38
N ILE A 114 14.48 3.94 0.00
CA ILE A 114 13.45 4.69 -0.71
C ILE A 114 13.03 5.82 0.22
N VAL A 115 13.27 7.06 -0.20
CA VAL A 115 12.80 8.24 0.52
C VAL A 115 11.70 8.89 -0.28
N ARG A 116 10.58 9.19 0.38
CA ARG A 116 9.42 9.84 -0.22
C ARG A 116 8.93 10.96 0.67
N SER A 117 8.48 12.05 0.06
CA SER A 117 7.88 13.19 0.73
C SER A 117 6.74 13.72 -0.14
N THR A 118 5.52 13.67 0.39
CA THR A 118 4.34 14.21 -0.28
C THR A 118 3.87 15.48 0.43
N GLN A 119 3.81 16.56 -0.34
CA GLN A 119 3.43 17.90 0.10
C GLN A 119 2.20 18.35 -0.68
N PHE A 120 1.28 18.99 0.02
CA PHE A 120 0.08 19.58 -0.53
C PHE A 120 0.05 21.07 -0.24
N VAL A 121 -0.33 21.84 -1.24
CA VAL A 121 -0.45 23.30 -1.17
C VAL A 121 -1.82 23.66 -1.73
N SER A 122 -2.59 24.46 -1.00
CA SER A 122 -3.89 24.99 -1.43
C SER A 122 -3.93 26.47 -1.13
N ASP A 123 -4.38 27.28 -2.09
CA ASP A 123 -4.53 28.73 -1.96
C ASP A 123 -5.81 29.16 -2.67
N GLY A 124 -6.41 30.28 -2.25
CA GLY A 124 -7.60 30.79 -2.93
C GLY A 124 -8.13 32.11 -2.36
N SER A 125 -9.09 32.69 -3.06
CA SER A 125 -9.70 33.98 -2.66
C SER A 125 -10.39 33.93 -1.28
N ASP A 126 -10.93 32.77 -0.91
CA ASP A 126 -11.62 32.54 0.39
C ASP A 126 -10.81 31.67 1.37
N GLN A 127 -9.57 31.33 1.02
CA GLN A 127 -8.72 30.46 1.84
C GLN A 127 -7.27 30.95 1.84
N GLU A 128 -6.73 31.24 3.03
CA GLU A 128 -5.29 31.48 3.20
C GLU A 128 -4.45 30.30 2.70
N LEU A 129 -3.27 30.58 2.14
CA LEU A 129 -2.29 29.58 1.74
C LEU A 129 -2.10 28.50 2.81
N GLU A 130 -2.62 27.32 2.53
CA GLU A 130 -2.51 26.12 3.34
C GLU A 130 -1.41 25.23 2.77
N THR A 131 -0.49 24.79 3.62
CA THR A 131 0.57 23.86 3.24
C THR A 131 0.59 22.71 4.22
N ASP A 132 0.49 21.51 3.68
CA ASP A 132 0.47 20.26 4.44
C ASP A 132 1.49 19.27 3.92
N SER A 133 2.16 18.58 4.86
CA SER A 133 2.89 17.36 4.54
C SER A 133 2.04 16.16 4.92
N TYR A 134 1.75 15.26 3.98
CA TYR A 134 1.03 14.02 4.30
C TYR A 134 1.95 12.99 4.95
N TYR A 135 3.06 12.71 4.30
CA TYR A 135 4.10 11.83 4.83
C TYR A 135 5.46 12.23 4.29
N THR A 136 6.49 11.93 5.09
CA THR A 136 7.88 12.13 4.72
C THR A 136 8.67 11.06 5.45
N TYR A 137 9.13 10.07 4.70
CA TYR A 137 9.75 8.89 5.29
C TYR A 137 10.91 8.38 4.47
N ALA A 138 11.78 7.65 5.15
CA ALA A 138 12.72 6.72 4.54
C ALA A 138 12.24 5.29 4.84
N GLN A 139 12.30 4.42 3.84
CA GLN A 139 11.98 3.01 4.00
C GLN A 139 13.04 2.12 3.36
N ARG A 140 13.15 0.89 3.88
CA ARG A 140 13.95 -0.18 3.31
C ARG A 140 13.31 -1.54 3.61
N THR A 141 13.31 -2.40 2.60
CA THR A 141 12.86 -3.79 2.72
C THR A 141 14.04 -4.71 3.01
N PHE A 142 13.86 -5.62 3.97
CA PHE A 142 14.77 -6.70 4.31
C PHE A 142 14.13 -8.02 3.85
N ALA A 143 14.32 -8.34 2.56
CA ALA A 143 13.66 -9.45 1.89
C ALA A 143 13.88 -10.81 2.58
N ASP A 144 15.10 -11.06 3.10
CA ASP A 144 15.47 -12.29 3.80
C ASP A 144 14.59 -12.57 5.04
N TYR A 145 14.02 -11.52 5.62
CA TYR A 145 13.14 -11.61 6.80
C TYR A 145 11.67 -11.30 6.46
N GLY A 146 11.37 -10.93 5.22
CA GLY A 146 10.02 -10.54 4.79
C GLY A 146 9.48 -9.27 5.46
N VAL A 147 10.35 -8.37 5.92
CA VAL A 147 9.95 -7.15 6.65
C VAL A 147 10.42 -5.87 5.97
N MET A 148 9.62 -4.82 6.13
CA MET A 148 9.94 -3.44 5.77
C MET A 148 10.11 -2.60 7.04
N VAL A 149 11.15 -1.78 7.07
CA VAL A 149 11.37 -0.75 8.09
C VAL A 149 11.11 0.61 7.47
N GLN A 150 10.35 1.45 8.17
CA GLN A 150 10.04 2.81 7.74
C GLN A 150 10.21 3.79 8.91
N GLY A 151 10.80 4.95 8.64
CA GLY A 151 11.01 5.99 9.66
C GLY A 151 10.81 7.39 9.10
N GLY A 152 10.29 8.28 9.95
CA GLY A 152 9.98 9.67 9.61
C GLY A 152 8.55 10.05 10.03
N GLN A 153 7.92 10.92 9.25
CA GLN A 153 6.48 11.20 9.33
C GLN A 153 5.71 10.11 8.58
N ILE A 154 5.13 9.19 9.34
CA ILE A 154 4.55 7.94 8.83
C ILE A 154 3.13 7.74 9.33
N ASN A 155 2.33 6.99 8.57
CA ASN A 155 1.07 6.45 9.04
C ASN A 155 1.30 5.03 9.57
N ILE A 156 0.79 4.74 10.77
CA ILE A 156 0.97 3.42 11.37
C ILE A 156 0.15 2.39 10.59
N ALA A 157 0.85 1.51 9.88
CA ALA A 157 0.22 0.42 9.17
C ALA A 157 -0.28 -0.65 10.14
N ASN A 158 -1.27 -1.45 9.71
CA ASN A 158 -1.69 -2.68 10.40
C ASN A 158 -2.18 -2.53 11.86
N SER A 159 -2.36 -1.30 12.35
CA SER A 159 -2.89 -1.00 13.68
C SER A 159 -4.34 -1.41 13.80
N ARG A 160 -4.76 -1.93 14.96
CA ARG A 160 -6.18 -2.19 15.28
C ARG A 160 -6.96 -0.90 15.58
N PHE A 161 -6.26 0.21 15.68
CA PHE A 161 -6.80 1.51 16.03
C PHE A 161 -6.58 2.50 14.89
N SER A 162 -7.49 3.46 14.73
CA SER A 162 -7.25 4.64 13.89
C SER A 162 -6.29 5.57 14.63
N ILE A 163 -5.02 5.57 14.21
CA ILE A 163 -3.96 6.40 14.76
C ILE A 163 -3.62 7.44 13.69
N PRO A 164 -3.58 8.75 14.03
CA PRO A 164 -3.11 9.77 13.10
C PRO A 164 -1.64 9.56 12.76
N SER A 165 -1.12 10.29 11.76
CA SER A 165 0.30 10.22 11.42
C SER A 165 1.18 10.49 12.64
N VAL A 166 2.32 9.82 12.72
CA VAL A 166 3.29 9.96 13.79
C VAL A 166 4.65 10.33 13.21
N TYR A 167 5.46 11.01 14.01
CA TYR A 167 6.90 11.06 13.80
C TYR A 167 7.52 9.90 14.58
N GLY A 168 8.07 8.92 13.86
CA GLY A 168 8.52 7.70 14.51
C GLY A 168 9.13 6.69 13.55
N VAL A 169 9.20 5.46 14.03
CA VAL A 169 9.73 4.30 13.28
C VAL A 169 8.72 3.16 13.40
N GLN A 170 8.54 2.43 12.31
CA GLN A 170 7.76 1.20 12.28
C GLN A 170 8.49 0.08 11.55
N VAL A 171 8.19 -1.14 11.96
CA VAL A 171 8.59 -2.39 11.30
C VAL A 171 7.32 -3.17 11.01
N MET A 172 7.17 -3.65 9.79
CA MET A 172 5.98 -4.38 9.35
C MET A 172 6.34 -5.43 8.29
N PRO A 173 5.54 -6.50 8.14
CA PRO A 173 5.66 -7.40 7.01
C PRO A 173 5.53 -6.64 5.69
N ASP A 174 6.35 -6.99 4.70
CA ASP A 174 6.27 -6.38 3.38
C ASP A 174 5.27 -7.12 2.48
N ASN A 175 4.09 -6.53 2.29
CA ASN A 175 3.03 -7.11 1.46
C ASN A 175 3.39 -7.12 -0.03
N THR A 176 4.37 -6.34 -0.49
CA THR A 176 4.80 -6.38 -1.91
C THR A 176 5.51 -7.68 -2.28
N LEU A 177 5.91 -8.46 -1.28
CA LEU A 177 6.41 -9.82 -1.43
C LEU A 177 5.29 -10.87 -1.56
N LEU A 178 4.02 -10.46 -1.37
CA LEU A 178 2.84 -11.30 -1.61
C LEU A 178 2.34 -11.15 -3.05
N PRO A 179 1.64 -12.16 -3.59
CA PRO A 179 1.04 -12.08 -4.92
C PRO A 179 0.06 -10.91 -5.00
N ASN A 180 0.18 -10.20 -6.12
CA ASN A 180 -0.44 -8.93 -6.45
C ASN A 180 -1.96 -8.86 -6.14
N GLU A 181 -2.32 -8.16 -5.06
CA GLU A 181 -3.70 -7.70 -4.84
C GLU A 181 -3.68 -6.18 -5.06
N GLY A 182 -4.44 -5.69 -6.05
CA GLY A 182 -4.50 -4.27 -6.40
C GLY A 182 -4.75 -3.39 -5.17
N SER A 183 -4.08 -2.23 -5.12
CA SER A 183 -3.92 -1.46 -3.87
C SER A 183 -4.98 -0.40 -3.59
N GLY A 184 -5.85 -0.12 -4.57
CA GLY A 184 -6.85 0.93 -4.45
C GLY A 184 -8.27 0.39 -4.36
N ILE A 185 -9.15 1.21 -3.84
CA ILE A 185 -10.58 0.91 -3.75
C ILE A 185 -11.36 1.70 -4.78
N GLU A 186 -12.56 1.22 -5.09
CA GLU A 186 -13.51 1.99 -5.88
C GLU A 186 -14.33 2.92 -4.98
N VAL A 187 -14.39 4.21 -5.34
CA VAL A 187 -15.26 5.20 -4.69
C VAL A 187 -16.24 5.75 -5.72
N THR A 188 -17.53 5.56 -5.46
CA THR A 188 -18.62 6.03 -6.34
C THR A 188 -19.36 7.21 -5.71
N GLY A 189 -19.85 8.11 -6.56
CA GLY A 189 -20.59 9.30 -6.14
C GLY A 189 -21.36 9.93 -7.29
N ILE A 190 -22.03 11.04 -7.01
CA ILE A 190 -22.79 11.80 -8.02
C ILE A 190 -22.39 13.28 -7.90
N ALA A 191 -21.99 13.87 -9.03
CA ALA A 191 -21.84 15.31 -9.21
C ALA A 191 -23.12 15.88 -9.82
N ARG A 192 -23.69 16.92 -9.20
CA ARG A 192 -24.99 17.49 -9.59
C ARG A 192 -24.87 18.50 -10.72
N TYR A 193 -23.76 19.22 -10.81
CA TYR A 193 -23.54 20.30 -11.77
C TYR A 193 -22.46 19.95 -12.81
N SER A 194 -22.17 20.90 -13.70
CA SER A 194 -21.32 20.72 -14.90
C SER A 194 -19.98 20.03 -14.64
N GLN A 195 -19.35 20.31 -13.50
CA GLN A 195 -18.10 19.74 -13.05
C GLN A 195 -18.03 19.84 -11.52
N ALA A 196 -17.45 18.83 -10.86
CA ALA A 196 -17.25 18.86 -9.42
C ALA A 196 -15.83 18.43 -9.05
N ARG A 197 -15.32 18.94 -7.92
CA ARG A 197 -14.10 18.47 -7.28
C ARG A 197 -14.44 17.42 -6.25
N VAL A 198 -13.74 16.30 -6.27
CA VAL A 198 -13.85 15.24 -5.28
C VAL A 198 -12.58 15.19 -4.46
N ASP A 199 -12.66 15.59 -3.18
CA ASP A 199 -11.59 15.46 -2.20
C ASP A 199 -11.87 14.29 -1.26
N ILE A 200 -10.94 13.35 -1.16
CA ILE A 200 -11.04 12.19 -0.27
C ILE A 200 -10.05 12.36 0.86
N ARG A 201 -10.53 12.37 2.10
CA ARG A 201 -9.74 12.53 3.32
C ARG A 201 -9.75 11.28 4.19
N GLN A 202 -8.63 10.97 4.83
CA GLN A 202 -8.52 9.91 5.83
C GLN A 202 -7.71 10.42 7.02
N GLY A 203 -8.26 10.27 8.24
CA GLY A 203 -7.62 10.80 9.45
C GLY A 203 -7.38 12.31 9.42
N GLY A 204 -8.19 13.07 8.66
CA GLY A 204 -8.07 14.52 8.49
C GLY A 204 -7.10 14.97 7.40
N GLN A 205 -6.45 14.06 6.67
CA GLN A 205 -5.53 14.39 5.56
C GLN A 205 -6.16 14.03 4.22
N ILE A 206 -6.02 14.87 3.18
CA ILE A 206 -6.48 14.52 1.83
C ILE A 206 -5.52 13.47 1.27
N ILE A 207 -6.05 12.33 0.83
CA ILE A 207 -5.27 11.23 0.24
C ILE A 207 -5.44 11.15 -1.28
N TYR A 208 -6.52 11.75 -1.80
CA TYR A 208 -6.84 11.76 -3.22
C TYR A 208 -7.71 12.99 -3.54
N SER A 209 -7.43 13.68 -4.64
CA SER A 209 -8.22 14.81 -5.11
C SER A 209 -8.25 14.82 -6.63
N THR A 210 -9.44 14.94 -7.22
CA THR A 210 -9.60 14.98 -8.68
C THR A 210 -10.87 15.72 -9.10
N LEU A 211 -10.95 16.07 -10.39
CA LEU A 211 -12.14 16.64 -11.01
C LEU A 211 -12.95 15.56 -11.72
N VAL A 212 -14.26 15.59 -11.55
CA VAL A 212 -15.20 14.68 -12.19
C VAL A 212 -16.22 15.46 -13.03
N PRO A 213 -16.67 14.90 -14.16
CA PRO A 213 -17.74 15.50 -14.96
C PRO A 213 -19.09 15.41 -14.23
N ALA A 214 -20.08 16.17 -14.71
CA ALA A 214 -21.47 16.07 -14.26
C ALA A 214 -22.02 14.65 -14.34
N GLY A 215 -22.78 14.26 -13.31
CA GLY A 215 -23.45 12.97 -13.24
C GLY A 215 -22.75 11.96 -12.31
N PRO A 216 -23.15 10.67 -12.38
CA PRO A 216 -22.52 9.62 -11.59
C PRO A 216 -21.06 9.42 -12.01
N PHE A 217 -20.18 9.28 -11.02
CA PHE A 217 -18.76 9.03 -11.24
C PHE A 217 -18.27 7.84 -10.43
N THR A 218 -17.21 7.21 -10.94
CA THR A 218 -16.50 6.12 -10.29
C THR A 218 -15.01 6.44 -10.32
N LEU A 219 -14.41 6.57 -9.14
CA LEU A 219 -12.97 6.70 -8.97
C LEU A 219 -12.39 5.32 -8.73
N THR A 220 -11.70 4.79 -9.74
CA THR A 220 -10.98 3.53 -9.66
C THR A 220 -9.59 3.78 -9.06
N ASP A 221 -9.13 2.86 -8.21
CA ASP A 221 -7.79 2.89 -7.62
C ASP A 221 -7.53 4.06 -6.65
N VAL A 222 -8.53 4.41 -5.83
CA VAL A 222 -8.31 5.36 -4.73
C VAL A 222 -7.38 4.73 -3.70
N PRO A 223 -6.19 5.31 -3.43
CA PRO A 223 -5.22 4.74 -2.51
C PRO A 223 -5.76 4.76 -1.07
N ILE A 224 -5.43 3.75 -0.27
CA ILE A 224 -5.77 3.69 1.16
C ILE A 224 -4.53 3.92 2.01
N ALA A 225 -4.53 4.97 2.83
CA ALA A 225 -3.45 5.24 3.77
C ALA A 225 -3.57 4.42 5.08
N ASN A 226 -4.79 4.08 5.50
CA ASN A 226 -5.07 3.31 6.72
C ASN A 226 -6.34 2.46 6.57
N LEU A 227 -6.19 1.13 6.59
CA LEU A 227 -7.31 0.18 6.46
C LEU A 227 -8.39 0.31 7.55
N ASN A 228 -8.09 0.93 8.70
CA ASN A 228 -9.01 1.02 9.84
C ASN A 228 -9.62 2.40 10.05
N THR A 229 -9.44 3.31 9.09
CA THR A 229 -9.97 4.68 9.16
C THR A 229 -10.90 4.94 7.99
N ASP A 230 -12.07 5.51 8.23
CA ASP A 230 -13.03 5.79 7.18
C ASP A 230 -12.51 6.84 6.19
N LEU A 231 -13.01 6.80 4.94
CA LEU A 231 -12.77 7.85 3.96
C LEU A 231 -13.89 8.88 4.04
N ASN A 232 -13.54 10.14 4.28
CA ASN A 232 -14.46 11.26 4.19
C ASN A 232 -14.33 11.90 2.81
N VAL A 233 -15.38 11.73 2.01
CA VAL A 233 -15.44 12.27 0.65
C VAL A 233 -16.19 13.59 0.70
N THR A 234 -15.60 14.61 0.09
CA THR A 234 -16.21 15.92 -0.10
C THR A 234 -16.30 16.19 -1.59
N VAL A 235 -17.51 16.39 -2.10
CA VAL A 235 -17.78 16.78 -3.48
C VAL A 235 -18.13 18.26 -3.45
N THR A 236 -17.20 19.11 -3.90
CA THR A 236 -17.40 20.55 -4.06
C THR A 236 -17.85 20.81 -5.50
N GLU A 237 -19.07 21.29 -5.67
CA GLU A 237 -19.67 21.58 -6.96
C GLU A 237 -19.16 22.91 -7.53
N THR A 238 -19.42 23.15 -8.82
CA THR A 238 -19.06 24.42 -9.45
C THR A 238 -19.75 25.61 -8.81
N ASP A 239 -20.93 25.48 -8.22
CA ASP A 239 -21.64 26.58 -7.51
C ASP A 239 -21.15 26.82 -6.08
N GLY A 240 -20.06 26.15 -5.66
CA GLY A 240 -19.54 26.22 -4.31
C GLY A 240 -20.32 25.38 -3.29
N SER A 241 -21.43 24.75 -3.68
CA SER A 241 -22.13 23.82 -2.79
C SER A 241 -21.29 22.57 -2.51
N GLU A 242 -21.30 22.09 -1.27
CA GLU A 242 -20.56 20.90 -0.86
C GLU A 242 -21.50 19.77 -0.47
N SER A 243 -21.19 18.55 -0.92
CA SER A 243 -21.80 17.33 -0.40
C SER A 243 -20.74 16.46 0.25
N HIS A 244 -21.08 15.85 1.38
CA HIS A 244 -20.17 14.99 2.12
C HIS A 244 -20.79 13.61 2.32
N PHE A 245 -19.97 12.58 2.12
CA PHE A 245 -20.34 11.21 2.47
C PHE A 245 -19.11 10.44 2.95
N THR A 246 -19.38 9.39 3.72
CA THR A 246 -18.31 8.57 4.31
C THR A 246 -18.34 7.18 3.70
N VAL A 247 -17.19 6.73 3.19
CA VAL A 247 -16.98 5.33 2.83
C VAL A 247 -16.37 4.63 4.05
N SER A 248 -17.16 3.77 4.69
CA SER A 248 -16.76 3.05 5.90
C SER A 248 -15.56 2.13 5.65
N ALA A 249 -14.61 2.12 6.57
CA ALA A 249 -13.47 1.21 6.55
C ALA A 249 -13.87 -0.27 6.49
N SER A 250 -15.06 -0.65 6.96
CA SER A 250 -15.52 -2.04 6.86
C SER A 250 -15.68 -2.53 5.41
N THR A 251 -15.99 -1.64 4.46
CA THR A 251 -16.28 -2.04 3.07
C THR A 251 -15.02 -2.50 2.34
N PHE A 252 -13.89 -1.83 2.56
CA PHE A 252 -12.63 -2.17 1.90
C PHE A 252 -11.70 -3.06 2.72
N ARG A 253 -11.88 -3.15 4.04
CA ARG A 253 -11.17 -4.15 4.88
C ARG A 253 -11.43 -5.59 4.46
N SER A 254 -12.63 -5.89 3.97
CA SER A 254 -13.00 -7.25 3.57
C SER A 254 -12.44 -7.65 2.20
N ASN A 255 -12.01 -6.68 1.37
CA ASN A 255 -11.43 -6.95 0.05
C ASN A 255 -9.89 -6.96 0.08
N HIS A 256 -9.25 -6.43 1.13
CA HIS A 256 -7.80 -6.48 1.34
C HIS A 256 -7.41 -7.63 2.27
N VAL A 257 -7.70 -8.88 1.87
CA VAL A 257 -7.43 -10.09 2.69
C VAL A 257 -6.00 -10.61 2.50
N GLY A 258 -5.17 -9.95 1.67
CA GLY A 258 -3.73 -10.20 1.56
C GLY A 258 -2.89 -9.52 2.65
N ARG A 259 -3.23 -9.65 3.94
CA ARG A 259 -2.32 -9.19 5.01
C ARG A 259 -1.17 -10.19 5.11
N ALA A 260 0.07 -9.78 4.86
CA ALA A 260 1.21 -10.64 5.15
C ALA A 260 1.19 -11.04 6.63
N PRO A 261 1.18 -12.35 6.93
CA PRO A 261 1.21 -12.82 8.30
C PRO A 261 2.52 -12.34 8.94
N GLY A 262 2.42 -11.75 10.14
CA GLY A 262 3.59 -11.28 10.86
C GLY A 262 3.27 -10.21 11.89
N PHE A 263 4.28 -9.87 12.68
CA PHE A 263 4.19 -8.84 13.71
C PHE A 263 4.56 -7.48 13.14
N SER A 264 3.75 -6.46 13.47
CA SER A 264 4.07 -5.06 13.21
C SER A 264 4.32 -4.35 14.54
N LEU A 265 5.39 -3.56 14.61
CA LEU A 265 5.73 -2.75 15.77
C LEU A 265 5.99 -1.31 15.33
N ALA A 266 5.45 -0.35 16.06
CA ALA A 266 5.69 1.06 15.80
C ALA A 266 5.85 1.85 17.09
N VAL A 267 6.74 2.84 17.07
CA VAL A 267 7.00 3.76 18.18
C VAL A 267 7.19 5.15 17.61
N GLY A 268 6.52 6.14 18.21
CA GLY A 268 6.62 7.51 17.75
C GLY A 268 5.76 8.46 18.57
N VAL A 269 5.81 9.73 18.19
CA VAL A 269 4.99 10.80 18.75
C VAL A 269 3.93 11.22 17.75
N ARG A 270 2.70 11.44 18.21
CA ARG A 270 1.60 11.87 17.35
C ARG A 270 1.95 13.20 16.67
N LYS A 271 1.67 13.31 15.37
CA LYS A 271 1.68 14.60 14.68
C LYS A 271 0.48 15.40 15.18
N ILE A 272 0.74 16.56 15.78
CA ILE A 272 -0.30 17.51 16.15
C ILE A 272 -0.42 18.51 15.00
N TRP A 273 -1.64 18.72 14.52
CA TRP A 273 -1.94 19.74 13.53
C TRP A 273 -1.76 21.12 14.16
N THR A 274 -0.63 21.77 13.93
CA THR A 274 -0.48 23.21 14.14
C THR A 274 -0.81 23.89 12.82
N ARG A 275 -1.98 24.54 12.74
CA ARG A 275 -2.21 25.56 11.71
C ARG A 275 -1.09 26.58 11.84
N ILE A 276 -0.20 26.64 10.86
CA ILE A 276 0.70 27.79 10.72
C ILE A 276 -0.20 28.92 10.24
N LEU A 277 -0.82 29.64 11.17
CA LEU A 277 -1.40 30.96 10.91
C LEU A 277 -0.24 31.85 10.49
N SER A 278 -0.05 32.01 9.18
CA SER A 278 0.82 33.04 8.61
C SER A 278 0.13 34.40 8.73
N SER A 279 -0.21 34.82 9.96
CA SER A 279 -0.53 36.22 10.22
C SER A 279 0.79 37.00 10.29
N PRO A 280 1.10 37.90 9.34
CA PRO A 280 2.26 38.76 9.45
C PRO A 280 1.91 39.88 10.43
N GLY A 281 1.89 39.59 11.74
CA GLY A 281 1.51 40.58 12.74
C GLY A 281 1.63 40.19 14.20
N LEU A 282 1.75 38.90 14.54
CA LEU A 282 1.68 38.44 15.93
C LEU A 282 3.04 38.11 16.58
N CYS A 283 4.15 38.52 15.97
CA CYS A 283 5.49 38.42 16.58
C CYS A 283 5.98 39.78 17.14
N ARG A 284 5.13 40.50 17.89
CA ARG A 284 5.56 41.73 18.59
C ARG A 284 4.96 42.00 19.97
N ARG A 285 4.30 41.04 20.61
CA ARG A 285 3.82 41.20 21.99
C ARG A 285 3.96 39.91 22.79
N LEU A 286 5.18 39.58 23.20
CA LEU A 286 5.43 38.70 24.35
C LEU A 286 6.81 38.93 25.00
N MET A 287 7.34 40.16 24.87
CA MET A 287 8.56 40.64 25.56
C MET A 287 8.32 42.08 26.04
N ALA A 288 7.31 42.28 26.88
CA ALA A 288 7.15 43.46 27.72
C ALA A 288 6.13 43.14 28.81
N GLY A 289 6.63 42.82 30.00
CA GLY A 289 5.83 42.48 31.17
C GLY A 289 6.74 42.06 32.31
N GLN A 290 7.49 43.03 32.84
CA GLN A 290 7.83 43.08 34.27
C GLN A 290 6.55 43.31 35.07
#